data_AF-A0A8J5J3T0-F1
#
_entry.id   AF-A0A8J5J3T0-F1
#
_cell.length_a   1.000
_cell.length_b   1.000
_cell.length_c   1.000
_cell.angle_alpha   90.00
_cell.angle_beta   90.00
_cell.angle_gamma   90.00
#
_symmetry.space_group_name_H-M   'P 1'
#
loop_
_entity.id
_entity.type
_entity.pdbx_description
1 polymer ?
#
loop_
_entity_poly.entity_id
_entity_poly.type
_entity_poly.pdbx_seq_one_letter_code
_entity_poly.pdbx_strand_id
1 'polypeptide(L)'
;MKEELYASPISQPSRAVYWLCKVNNHPIEYKYTDSGKGETRTETFLQLSPIGKIPVLKDGEFVLTESHAIMLYLADKHGWESWCPKDLKIRARIQEYTNWHHLNTRRSSEIFFNQLMVNIGRGTPAMEAMLLKKHKVISDMFRILEFWLRHGNLYLVSNTKPTVVDLSCYNEVVQLEVMGLLTDVQKDFPKVAAWLKRMKDVPYHDEMLAPMGKFFRKFKLSANIQPNRLKIKIKFCDWTKIDVWLLASHFYYYWKQEASIMSAVAKSFKNAFQVLTPVREYGVGKRVTRVIWDKYAEPSFWEVVRIRPSPDLKHGKVFGRFTFRGKTDPQVKRMNGVLKKDWSLYEA
;
A
#
# COMPACT_ATOMS: atom_id res chain seq x y z
N MET A 1 20.86 4.56 24.62
CA MET A 1 20.94 3.51 23.57
C MET A 1 20.96 4.19 22.22
N LYS A 2 21.51 3.55 21.20
CA LYS A 2 21.52 4.09 19.82
C LYS A 2 20.16 3.83 19.18
N GLU A 3 19.60 4.78 18.41
CA GLU A 3 18.36 4.54 17.67
C GLU A 3 18.55 3.44 16.62
N GLU A 4 17.61 2.51 16.54
CA GLU A 4 17.56 1.44 15.53
C GLU A 4 16.46 1.73 14.51
N LEU A 5 16.77 1.59 13.23
CA LEU A 5 15.82 1.74 12.12
C LEU A 5 15.69 0.43 11.35
N TYR A 6 14.54 -0.22 11.48
CA TYR A 6 14.16 -1.38 10.70
C TYR A 6 13.62 -0.92 9.35
N ALA A 7 14.36 -1.19 8.28
CA ALA A 7 14.12 -0.55 6.99
C ALA A 7 14.69 -1.36 5.82
N SER A 8 14.19 -1.05 4.62
CA SER A 8 14.73 -1.54 3.35
C SER A 8 15.00 -0.36 2.42
N PRO A 9 16.13 -0.34 1.69
CA PRO A 9 16.42 0.73 0.74
C PRO A 9 15.53 0.66 -0.51
N ILE A 10 14.73 -0.40 -0.67
CA ILE A 10 13.74 -0.52 -1.76
C ILE A 10 12.42 0.17 -1.42
N SER A 11 12.11 0.32 -0.14
CA SER A 11 10.89 0.97 0.35
C SER A 11 11.03 2.50 0.33
N GLN A 12 10.11 3.21 -0.35
CA GLN A 12 10.06 4.68 -0.39
C GLN A 12 10.05 5.32 1.01
N PRO A 13 9.15 4.93 1.93
CA PRO A 13 9.10 5.54 3.26
C PRO A 13 10.36 5.24 4.08
N SER A 14 10.95 4.06 3.92
CA SER A 14 12.22 3.71 4.56
C SER A 14 13.38 4.57 4.05
N ARG A 15 13.47 4.79 2.72
CA ARG A 15 14.45 5.70 2.15
C ARG A 15 14.28 7.12 2.64
N ALA A 16 13.05 7.61 2.76
CA ALA A 16 12.79 8.97 3.25
C ALA A 16 13.32 9.20 4.68
N VAL A 17 13.04 8.26 5.60
CA VAL A 17 13.57 8.31 6.98
C VAL A 17 15.08 8.23 6.98
N TYR A 18 15.65 7.24 6.29
CA TYR A 18 17.10 7.04 6.33
C TYR A 18 17.86 8.19 5.66
N TRP A 19 17.31 8.76 4.60
CA TRP A 19 17.87 9.94 3.94
C TRP A 19 17.90 11.14 4.88
N LEU A 20 16.82 11.36 5.66
CA LEU A 20 16.79 12.41 6.69
C LEU A 20 17.90 12.22 7.73
N CYS A 21 18.16 10.98 8.18
CA CYS A 21 19.27 10.72 9.09
C CYS A 21 20.62 11.04 8.43
N LYS A 22 20.81 10.63 7.16
CA LYS A 22 22.05 10.81 6.41
C LYS A 22 22.39 12.28 6.18
N VAL A 23 21.44 13.09 5.73
CA VAL A 23 21.66 14.54 5.49
C VAL A 23 21.97 15.32 6.76
N ASN A 24 21.60 14.79 7.93
CA ASN A 24 21.93 15.37 9.24
C ASN A 24 23.14 14.69 9.91
N ASN A 25 23.89 13.85 9.19
CA ASN A 25 25.04 13.09 9.72
C ASN A 25 24.71 12.30 10.99
N HIS A 26 23.47 11.85 11.14
CA HIS A 26 23.02 11.14 12.33
C HIS A 26 23.31 9.63 12.22
N PRO A 27 24.13 9.06 13.12
CA PRO A 27 24.52 7.66 13.06
C PRO A 27 23.41 6.76 13.61
N ILE A 28 22.36 6.52 12.82
CA ILE A 28 21.31 5.56 13.16
C ILE A 28 21.77 4.12 12.89
N GLU A 29 21.40 3.17 13.76
CA GLU A 29 21.65 1.76 13.50
C GLU A 29 20.65 1.20 12.50
N TYR A 30 21.10 0.95 11.27
CA TYR A 30 20.24 0.44 10.20
C TYR A 30 20.07 -1.09 10.31
N LYS A 31 18.89 -1.54 10.71
CA LYS A 31 18.50 -2.95 10.69
C LYS A 31 17.84 -3.25 9.34
N TYR A 32 18.59 -3.83 8.42
CA TYR A 32 18.02 -4.26 7.14
C TYR A 32 16.87 -5.24 7.37
N THR A 33 15.71 -4.98 6.76
CA THR A 33 14.52 -5.82 6.88
C THR A 33 13.88 -6.01 5.51
N ASP A 34 13.84 -7.25 5.03
CA ASP A 34 13.32 -7.65 3.73
C ASP A 34 11.88 -8.16 3.81
N SER A 35 10.92 -7.27 3.54
CA SER A 35 9.50 -7.64 3.46
C SER A 35 9.23 -8.70 2.38
N GLY A 36 10.04 -8.77 1.32
CA GLY A 36 9.90 -9.78 0.26
C GLY A 36 10.24 -11.19 0.74
N LYS A 37 11.11 -11.32 1.76
CA LYS A 37 11.44 -12.60 2.41
C LYS A 37 10.52 -12.95 3.57
N GLY A 38 9.52 -12.10 3.86
CA GLY A 38 8.60 -12.31 4.98
C GLY A 38 9.15 -11.93 6.35
N GLU A 39 10.31 -11.25 6.42
CA GLU A 39 10.93 -10.85 7.69
C GLU A 39 10.01 -9.97 8.54
N THR A 40 9.14 -9.17 7.91
CA THR A 40 8.16 -8.34 8.63
C THR A 40 6.95 -9.11 9.19
N ARG A 41 6.95 -10.45 9.06
CA ARG A 41 5.90 -11.36 9.57
C ARG A 41 6.40 -12.36 10.59
N THR A 42 7.69 -12.36 10.90
CA THR A 42 8.19 -13.19 12.00
C THR A 42 7.52 -12.75 13.29
N GLU A 43 7.34 -13.67 14.22
CA GLU A 43 6.81 -13.35 15.55
C GLU A 43 7.63 -12.23 16.22
N THR A 44 8.95 -12.29 16.08
CA THR A 44 9.88 -11.27 16.58
C THR A 44 9.63 -9.88 15.99
N PHE A 45 9.33 -9.78 14.69
CA PHE A 45 9.04 -8.48 14.07
C PHE A 45 7.63 -8.00 14.42
N LEU A 46 6.65 -8.91 14.52
CA LEU A 46 5.27 -8.56 14.87
C LEU A 46 5.13 -8.09 16.32
N GLN A 47 6.00 -8.56 17.22
CA GLN A 47 6.13 -7.99 18.57
C GLN A 47 6.62 -6.54 18.55
N LEU A 48 7.45 -6.17 17.56
CA LEU A 48 7.90 -4.79 17.37
C LEU A 48 6.80 -3.93 16.68
N SER A 49 6.16 -4.46 15.65
CA SER A 49 5.10 -3.76 14.91
C SER A 49 4.01 -4.76 14.50
N PRO A 50 2.82 -4.71 15.12
CA PRO A 50 1.73 -5.64 14.78
C PRO A 50 1.21 -5.43 13.35
N ILE A 51 1.46 -4.27 12.75
CA ILE A 51 1.13 -3.96 11.35
C ILE A 51 2.06 -4.74 10.39
N GLY A 52 3.27 -5.09 10.84
CA GLY A 52 4.29 -5.80 10.07
C GLY A 52 4.69 -5.05 8.80
N LYS A 53 4.88 -3.73 8.92
CA LYS A 53 5.35 -2.84 7.86
C LYS A 53 6.62 -2.13 8.30
N ILE A 54 7.42 -1.72 7.32
CA ILE A 54 8.61 -0.88 7.49
C ILE A 54 8.36 0.52 6.90
N PRO A 55 9.03 1.57 7.41
CA PRO A 55 10.03 1.56 8.47
C PRO A 55 9.44 1.43 9.89
N VAL A 56 10.28 0.96 10.82
CA VAL A 56 10.03 1.02 12.28
C VAL A 56 11.26 1.62 12.96
N LEU A 57 11.05 2.62 13.81
CA LEU A 57 12.08 3.19 14.68
C LEU A 57 11.97 2.55 16.07
N LYS A 58 13.10 2.15 16.64
CA LYS A 58 13.22 1.79 18.05
C LYS A 58 14.23 2.72 18.72
N ASP A 59 13.78 3.43 19.74
CA ASP A 59 14.58 4.30 20.59
C ASP A 59 14.48 3.83 22.05
N GLY A 60 15.36 2.90 22.41
CA GLY A 60 15.24 2.14 23.66
C GLY A 60 13.93 1.34 23.70
N GLU A 61 13.10 1.59 24.71
CA GLU A 61 11.79 0.95 24.86
C GLU A 61 10.70 1.62 24.00
N PHE A 62 10.95 2.81 23.47
CA PHE A 62 10.00 3.51 22.63
C PHE A 62 10.07 2.99 21.19
N VAL A 63 8.96 2.47 20.69
CA VAL A 63 8.83 1.97 19.31
C VAL A 63 7.84 2.83 18.56
N LEU A 64 8.25 3.33 17.40
CA LEU A 64 7.45 4.21 16.56
C LEU A 64 7.37 3.67 15.13
N THR A 65 6.14 3.60 14.63
CA THR A 65 5.80 3.24 13.25
C THR A 65 5.32 4.49 12.50
N GLU A 66 5.04 4.34 11.20
CA GLU A 66 4.71 5.44 10.27
C GLU A 66 5.89 6.38 9.97
N SER A 67 6.31 6.41 8.70
CA SER A 67 7.52 7.13 8.30
C SER A 67 7.48 8.63 8.57
N HIS A 68 6.31 9.28 8.41
CA HIS A 68 6.21 10.70 8.71
C HIS A 68 6.31 10.97 10.20
N ALA A 69 5.68 10.14 11.04
CA ALA A 69 5.80 10.25 12.49
C ALA A 69 7.26 10.08 12.92
N ILE A 70 7.96 9.07 12.37
CA ILE A 70 9.39 8.84 12.61
C ILE A 70 10.23 10.05 12.18
N MET A 71 10.00 10.62 10.99
CA MET A 71 10.75 11.78 10.50
C MET A 71 10.54 13.02 11.38
N LEU A 72 9.29 13.29 11.80
CA LEU A 72 8.97 14.40 12.69
C LEU A 72 9.57 14.20 14.09
N TYR A 73 9.46 12.99 14.63
CA TYR A 73 10.05 12.62 15.92
C TYR A 73 11.56 12.82 15.94
N LEU A 74 12.29 12.29 14.94
CA LEU A 74 13.74 12.44 14.86
C LEU A 74 14.14 13.90 14.66
N ALA A 75 13.40 14.65 13.83
CA ALA A 75 13.67 16.07 13.64
C ALA A 75 13.49 16.88 14.93
N ASP A 76 12.40 16.63 15.67
CA ASP A 76 12.13 17.31 16.94
C ASP A 76 13.15 16.89 18.02
N LYS A 77 13.47 15.58 18.12
CA LYS A 77 14.42 15.02 19.10
C LYS A 77 15.83 15.57 18.93
N HIS A 78 16.30 15.71 17.69
CA HIS A 78 17.68 16.11 17.40
C HIS A 78 17.83 17.59 17.00
N GLY A 79 16.74 18.37 17.04
CA GLY A 79 16.77 19.79 16.71
C GLY A 79 17.04 20.08 15.23
N TRP A 80 16.57 19.22 14.31
CA TRP A 80 16.73 19.41 12.86
C TRP A 80 15.69 20.41 12.30
N GLU A 81 15.65 21.60 12.87
CA GLU A 81 14.66 22.63 12.55
C GLU A 81 14.71 23.08 11.08
N SER A 82 15.84 22.92 10.40
CA SER A 82 15.95 23.17 8.96
C SER A 82 15.05 22.23 8.13
N TRP A 83 14.88 20.99 8.58
CA TRP A 83 14.03 19.98 7.94
C TRP A 83 12.61 20.02 8.44
N CYS A 84 12.40 20.49 9.68
CA CYS A 84 11.10 20.64 10.27
C CYS A 84 10.97 21.94 11.09
N PRO A 85 10.76 23.09 10.44
CA PRO A 85 10.70 24.38 11.12
C PRO A 85 9.57 24.43 12.15
N LYS A 86 9.78 25.15 13.27
CA LYS A 86 8.78 25.32 14.34
C LYS A 86 7.71 26.38 14.05
N ASP A 87 7.84 27.14 12.96
CA ASP A 87 6.83 28.09 12.53
C ASP A 87 5.46 27.40 12.41
N LEU A 88 4.44 28.01 13.01
CA LEU A 88 3.10 27.43 13.11
C LEU A 88 2.51 27.11 11.73
N LYS A 89 2.66 28.02 10.77
CA LYS A 89 2.07 27.86 9.43
C LYS A 89 2.84 26.80 8.64
N ILE A 90 4.16 26.77 8.74
CA ILE A 90 4.97 25.73 8.09
C ILE A 90 4.65 24.36 8.70
N ARG A 91 4.54 24.22 10.03
CA ARG A 91 4.14 22.96 10.68
C ARG A 91 2.76 22.51 10.23
N ALA A 92 1.80 23.42 10.12
CA ALA A 92 0.46 23.10 9.62
C ALA A 92 0.51 22.59 8.16
N ARG A 93 1.34 23.19 7.29
CA ARG A 93 1.54 22.70 5.91
C ARG A 93 2.26 21.36 5.83
N ILE A 94 3.22 21.11 6.72
CA ILE A 94 3.85 19.79 6.85
C ILE A 94 2.78 18.75 7.20
N GLN A 95 1.95 19.02 8.21
CA GLN A 95 0.88 18.11 8.61
C GLN A 95 -0.17 17.91 7.51
N GLU A 96 -0.55 18.97 6.80
CA GLU A 96 -1.44 18.88 5.64
C GLU A 96 -0.90 17.90 4.61
N TYR A 97 0.38 18.03 4.24
CA TYR A 97 1.03 17.11 3.30
C TYR A 97 1.06 15.67 3.83
N THR A 98 1.52 15.45 5.06
CA THR A 98 1.74 14.09 5.58
C THR A 98 0.42 13.33 5.68
N ASN A 99 -0.67 14.00 6.08
CA ASN A 99 -2.00 13.40 6.11
C ASN A 99 -2.56 13.16 4.69
N TRP A 100 -2.30 14.07 3.76
CA TRP A 100 -2.75 13.94 2.36
C TRP A 100 -1.99 12.84 1.59
N HIS A 101 -0.69 12.64 1.86
CA HIS A 101 0.21 11.73 1.12
C HIS A 101 -0.37 10.31 0.96
N HIS A 102 -0.94 9.74 2.03
CA HIS A 102 -1.34 8.33 2.09
C HIS A 102 -2.36 7.92 1.02
N LEU A 103 -3.21 8.85 0.57
CA LEU A 103 -4.22 8.60 -0.47
C LEU A 103 -3.85 9.19 -1.83
N ASN A 104 -2.68 9.82 -1.95
CA ASN A 104 -2.28 10.61 -3.10
C ASN A 104 -0.88 10.23 -3.61
N THR A 105 0.19 10.89 -3.15
CA THR A 105 1.55 10.61 -3.62
C THR A 105 1.98 9.17 -3.38
N ARG A 106 1.43 8.52 -2.34
CA ARG A 106 1.66 7.10 -2.07
C ARG A 106 1.14 6.15 -3.17
N ARG A 107 0.22 6.59 -4.04
CA ARG A 107 -0.28 5.78 -5.17
C ARG A 107 0.80 5.42 -6.20
N SER A 108 1.92 6.16 -6.23
CA SER A 108 3.11 5.77 -7.00
C SER A 108 3.58 4.34 -6.65
N SER A 109 3.37 3.93 -5.39
CA SER A 109 3.77 2.62 -4.89
C SER A 109 2.87 1.50 -5.35
N GLU A 110 1.58 1.78 -5.57
CA GLU A 110 0.67 0.83 -6.21
C GLU A 110 1.11 0.59 -7.66
N ILE A 111 1.48 1.64 -8.39
CA ILE A 111 2.00 1.53 -9.76
C ILE A 111 3.26 0.65 -9.77
N PHE A 112 4.23 0.94 -8.91
CA PHE A 112 5.44 0.13 -8.78
C PHE A 112 5.14 -1.32 -8.43
N PHE A 113 4.34 -1.56 -7.38
CA PHE A 113 4.09 -2.90 -6.88
C PHE A 113 3.34 -3.73 -7.92
N ASN A 114 2.30 -3.17 -8.54
CA ASN A 114 1.56 -3.85 -9.59
C ASN A 114 2.46 -4.18 -10.79
N GLN A 115 3.32 -3.24 -11.21
CA GLN A 115 4.26 -3.48 -12.31
C GLN A 115 5.28 -4.57 -11.96
N LEU A 116 5.79 -4.58 -10.73
CA LEU A 116 6.68 -5.63 -10.23
C LEU A 116 5.99 -6.99 -10.27
N MET A 117 4.76 -7.09 -9.75
CA MET A 117 3.99 -8.34 -9.73
C MET A 117 3.75 -8.88 -11.15
N VAL A 118 3.38 -8.01 -12.10
CA VAL A 118 3.24 -8.39 -13.52
C VAL A 118 4.57 -8.90 -14.07
N ASN A 119 5.67 -8.16 -13.87
CA ASN A 119 6.99 -8.50 -14.40
C ASN A 119 7.53 -9.86 -13.89
N ILE A 120 7.17 -10.26 -12.66
CA ILE A 120 7.59 -11.54 -12.07
C ILE A 120 6.57 -12.67 -12.30
N GLY A 121 5.59 -12.47 -13.19
CA GLY A 121 4.60 -13.50 -13.54
C GLY A 121 3.51 -13.74 -12.49
N ARG A 122 3.29 -12.79 -11.59
CA ARG A 122 2.26 -12.83 -10.53
C ARG A 122 1.23 -11.70 -10.65
N GLY A 123 1.15 -11.08 -11.83
CA GLY A 123 0.14 -10.09 -12.12
C GLY A 123 -1.27 -10.68 -12.02
N THR A 124 -2.22 -9.87 -11.55
CA THR A 124 -3.64 -10.18 -11.64
C THR A 124 -4.32 -9.26 -12.65
N PRO A 125 -5.47 -9.63 -13.23
CA PRO A 125 -6.22 -8.74 -14.12
C PRO A 125 -6.55 -7.38 -13.49
N ALA A 126 -6.77 -7.35 -12.17
CA ALA A 126 -7.00 -6.10 -11.44
C ALA A 126 -5.74 -5.20 -11.40
N MET A 127 -4.56 -5.79 -11.17
CA MET A 127 -3.28 -5.07 -11.19
C MET A 127 -2.99 -4.51 -12.59
N GLU A 128 -3.20 -5.31 -13.63
CA GLU A 128 -3.01 -4.87 -15.02
C GLU A 128 -3.98 -3.74 -15.40
N ALA A 129 -5.25 -3.85 -15.02
CA ALA A 129 -6.24 -2.81 -15.25
C ALA A 129 -5.89 -1.49 -14.53
N MET A 130 -5.27 -1.55 -13.35
CA MET A 130 -4.76 -0.36 -12.65
C MET A 130 -3.57 0.26 -13.39
N LEU A 131 -2.67 -0.55 -13.96
CA LEU A 131 -1.52 -0.07 -14.73
C LEU A 131 -1.90 0.63 -16.04
N LEU A 132 -3.09 0.38 -16.59
CA LEU A 132 -3.64 1.15 -17.71
C LEU A 132 -3.98 2.59 -17.32
N LYS A 133 -4.28 2.84 -16.04
CA LYS A 133 -4.66 4.16 -15.50
C LYS A 133 -3.47 4.95 -14.94
N LYS A 134 -2.26 4.39 -14.97
CA LYS A 134 -1.07 4.98 -14.32
C LYS A 134 -0.81 6.43 -14.73
N HIS A 135 -0.93 6.77 -16.02
CA HIS A 135 -0.68 8.13 -16.49
C HIS A 135 -1.68 9.14 -15.92
N LYS A 136 -2.96 8.75 -15.78
CA LYS A 136 -3.97 9.59 -15.11
C LYS A 136 -3.63 9.79 -13.63
N VAL A 137 -3.26 8.72 -12.93
CA VAL A 137 -2.87 8.80 -11.51
C VAL A 137 -1.67 9.75 -11.32
N ILE A 138 -0.65 9.64 -12.18
CA ILE A 138 0.52 10.51 -12.15
C ILE A 138 0.14 11.96 -12.45
N SER A 139 -0.68 12.19 -13.49
CA SER A 139 -1.15 13.53 -13.88
C SER A 139 -1.97 14.20 -12.78
N ASP A 140 -2.91 13.48 -12.16
CA ASP A 140 -3.74 14.00 -11.07
C ASP A 140 -2.88 14.35 -9.84
N MET A 141 -1.90 13.50 -9.49
CA MET A 141 -0.92 13.77 -8.44
C MET A 141 -0.09 15.03 -8.76
N PHE A 142 0.44 15.13 -9.98
CA PHE A 142 1.29 16.25 -10.39
C PHE A 142 0.52 17.57 -10.47
N ARG A 143 -0.77 17.57 -10.81
CA ARG A 143 -1.61 18.77 -10.74
C ARG A 143 -1.65 19.36 -9.33
N ILE A 144 -1.71 18.53 -8.29
CA ILE A 144 -1.71 19.01 -6.90
C ILE A 144 -0.32 19.48 -6.47
N LEU A 145 0.75 18.74 -6.81
CA LEU A 145 2.11 19.19 -6.52
C LEU A 145 2.44 20.51 -7.21
N GLU A 146 2.03 20.65 -8.48
CA GLU A 146 2.16 21.88 -9.25
C GLU A 146 1.41 23.03 -8.60
N PHE A 147 0.23 22.78 -8.01
CA PHE A 147 -0.55 23.77 -7.24
C PHE A 147 0.19 24.22 -5.97
N TRP A 148 0.71 23.29 -5.16
CA TRP A 148 1.43 23.64 -3.93
C TRP A 148 2.72 24.41 -4.20
N LEU A 149 3.42 24.08 -5.28
CA LEU A 149 4.59 24.84 -5.74
C LEU A 149 4.22 26.22 -6.31
N ARG A 150 2.93 26.58 -6.48
CA ARG A 150 2.53 27.93 -6.95
C ARG A 150 2.64 29.01 -5.88
N HIS A 151 2.71 28.68 -4.60
CA HIS A 151 2.70 29.65 -3.50
C HIS A 151 4.01 30.47 -3.36
N GLY A 152 4.78 30.65 -4.43
CA GLY A 152 6.12 31.25 -4.39
C GLY A 152 7.17 30.34 -3.72
N ASN A 153 6.80 29.09 -3.44
CA ASN A 153 7.69 28.16 -2.78
C ASN A 153 8.65 27.50 -3.79
N LEU A 154 9.93 27.39 -3.43
CA LEU A 154 10.91 26.58 -4.15
C LEU A 154 10.78 25.08 -3.79
N TYR A 155 10.24 24.78 -2.62
CA TYR A 155 9.99 23.43 -2.10
C TYR A 155 8.51 23.29 -1.73
N LEU A 156 8.03 22.12 -1.31
CA LEU A 156 6.58 21.91 -1.16
C LEU A 156 5.94 22.82 -0.10
N VAL A 157 6.65 23.08 1.00
CA VAL A 157 6.15 23.89 2.14
C VAL A 157 7.07 25.05 2.51
N SER A 158 8.15 25.27 1.76
CA SER A 158 9.17 26.27 2.06
C SER A 158 9.68 26.96 0.78
N ASN A 159 9.98 28.24 0.89
CA ASN A 159 10.49 29.04 -0.22
C ASN A 159 12.02 29.03 -0.36
N THR A 160 12.76 28.40 0.57
CA THR A 160 14.23 28.51 0.60
C THR A 160 14.95 27.17 0.71
N LYS A 161 14.44 26.22 1.49
CA LYS A 161 15.11 24.94 1.79
C LYS A 161 14.12 23.77 1.76
N PRO A 162 14.56 22.55 1.39
CA PRO A 162 13.71 21.37 1.47
C PRO A 162 13.40 21.03 2.92
N THR A 163 12.26 20.36 3.12
CA THR A 163 11.80 19.87 4.42
C THR A 163 11.60 18.36 4.40
N VAL A 164 11.18 17.77 5.52
CA VAL A 164 10.79 16.35 5.61
C VAL A 164 9.75 15.95 4.56
N VAL A 165 8.87 16.89 4.18
CA VAL A 165 7.84 16.69 3.15
C VAL A 165 8.47 16.45 1.79
N ASP A 166 9.51 17.20 1.45
CA ASP A 166 10.19 17.08 0.16
C ASP A 166 10.92 15.73 0.04
N LEU A 167 11.64 15.31 1.10
CA LEU A 167 12.30 13.99 1.13
C LEU A 167 11.30 12.84 0.97
N SER A 168 10.14 12.94 1.64
CA SER A 168 9.07 11.96 1.52
C SER A 168 8.46 11.94 0.11
N CYS A 169 8.02 13.10 -0.39
CA CYS A 169 7.39 13.22 -1.70
C CYS A 169 8.33 12.78 -2.82
N TYR A 170 9.58 13.20 -2.75
CA TYR A 170 10.56 12.90 -3.78
C TYR A 170 10.80 11.39 -3.90
N ASN A 171 10.86 10.66 -2.78
CA ASN A 171 11.02 9.20 -2.81
C ASN A 171 9.85 8.46 -3.48
N GLU A 172 8.65 9.04 -3.48
CA GLU A 172 7.49 8.52 -4.23
C GLU A 172 7.60 8.85 -5.72
N VAL A 173 8.03 10.08 -6.07
CA VAL A 173 8.04 10.56 -7.46
C VAL A 173 9.24 10.08 -8.26
N VAL A 174 10.45 10.09 -7.68
CA VAL A 174 11.69 9.69 -8.38
C VAL A 174 11.65 8.25 -8.85
N GLN A 175 10.89 7.41 -8.15
CA GLN A 175 10.64 6.05 -8.54
C GLN A 175 9.92 5.94 -9.89
N LEU A 176 8.93 6.81 -10.12
CA LEU A 176 8.23 6.90 -11.41
C LEU A 176 9.17 7.40 -12.52
N GLU A 177 10.11 8.30 -12.19
CA GLU A 177 11.17 8.74 -13.12
C GLU A 177 12.05 7.55 -13.53
N VAL A 178 12.53 6.77 -12.56
CA VAL A 178 13.38 5.59 -12.83
C VAL A 178 12.62 4.51 -13.60
N MET A 179 11.30 4.40 -13.43
CA MET A 179 10.43 3.54 -14.23
C MET A 179 10.19 4.06 -15.66
N GLY A 180 10.62 5.29 -15.98
CA GLY A 180 10.38 5.92 -17.27
C GLY A 180 8.92 6.34 -17.49
N LEU A 181 8.18 6.62 -16.41
CA LEU A 181 6.76 7.00 -16.46
C LEU A 181 6.52 8.50 -16.47
N LEU A 182 7.57 9.30 -16.34
CA LEU A 182 7.50 10.76 -16.36
C LEU A 182 7.72 11.28 -17.79
N THR A 183 6.63 11.49 -18.51
CA THR A 183 6.60 12.06 -19.88
C THR A 183 6.15 13.51 -19.83
N ASP A 184 6.77 14.39 -20.62
CA ASP A 184 6.38 15.81 -20.81
C ASP A 184 6.23 16.66 -19.53
N VAL A 185 6.82 16.23 -18.41
CA VAL A 185 6.70 16.93 -17.11
C VAL A 185 7.14 18.39 -17.20
N GLN A 186 8.22 18.68 -17.94
CA GLN A 186 8.70 20.06 -18.11
C GLN A 186 7.69 20.98 -18.82
N LYS A 187 6.89 20.42 -19.72
CA LYS A 187 5.87 21.14 -20.48
C LYS A 187 4.59 21.32 -19.66
N ASP A 188 4.11 20.23 -19.06
CA ASP A 188 2.79 20.20 -18.43
C ASP A 188 2.81 20.64 -16.95
N PHE A 189 3.93 20.40 -16.26
CA PHE A 189 4.15 20.66 -14.84
C PHE A 189 5.54 21.29 -14.58
N PRO A 190 5.80 22.50 -15.12
CA PRO A 190 7.12 23.11 -15.09
C PRO A 190 7.65 23.36 -13.68
N LYS A 191 6.78 23.61 -12.68
CA LYS A 191 7.23 23.81 -11.29
C LYS A 191 7.63 22.48 -10.65
N VAL A 192 6.87 21.41 -10.90
CA VAL A 192 7.25 20.05 -10.49
C VAL A 192 8.58 19.66 -11.15
N ALA A 193 8.77 19.91 -12.45
CA ALA A 193 10.03 19.64 -13.13
C ALA A 193 11.21 20.40 -12.50
N ALA A 194 11.03 21.69 -12.20
CA ALA A 194 12.04 22.50 -11.52
C ALA A 194 12.33 22.00 -10.10
N TRP A 195 11.30 21.58 -9.35
CA TRP A 195 11.45 20.98 -8.02
C TRP A 195 12.20 19.65 -8.06
N LEU A 196 11.87 18.76 -9.00
CA LEU A 196 12.60 17.51 -9.23
C LEU A 196 14.08 17.76 -9.52
N LYS A 197 14.39 18.78 -10.33
CA LYS A 197 15.77 19.19 -10.59
C LYS A 197 16.49 19.61 -9.29
N ARG A 198 15.88 20.48 -8.48
CA ARG A 198 16.46 20.91 -7.19
C ARG A 198 16.68 19.77 -6.21
N MET A 199 15.77 18.79 -6.18
CA MET A 199 15.88 17.66 -5.26
C MET A 199 17.06 16.73 -5.59
N LYS A 200 17.56 16.74 -6.84
CA LYS A 200 18.78 16.00 -7.22
C LYS A 200 20.05 16.59 -6.59
N ASP A 201 20.01 17.86 -6.21
CA ASP A 201 21.13 18.55 -5.56
C ASP A 201 21.17 18.34 -4.03
N VAL A 202 20.17 17.66 -3.46
CA VAL A 202 20.15 17.36 -2.02
C VAL A 202 21.25 16.33 -1.69
N PRO A 203 22.09 16.56 -0.66
CA PRO A 203 23.19 15.66 -0.33
C PRO A 203 22.74 14.19 -0.18
N TYR A 204 23.62 13.26 -0.56
CA TYR A 204 23.37 11.81 -0.54
C TYR A 204 22.28 11.30 -1.52
N HIS A 205 21.74 12.14 -2.40
CA HIS A 205 20.72 11.75 -3.40
C HIS A 205 21.07 10.43 -4.13
N ASP A 206 22.22 10.38 -4.80
CA ASP A 206 22.61 9.21 -5.59
C ASP A 206 22.86 7.96 -4.73
N GLU A 207 23.40 8.15 -3.52
CA GLU A 207 23.62 7.07 -2.56
C GLU A 207 22.29 6.42 -2.16
N MET A 208 21.27 7.25 -1.85
CA MET A 208 19.96 6.76 -1.42
C MET A 208 19.20 6.03 -2.54
N LEU A 209 19.41 6.43 -3.80
CA LEU A 209 18.73 5.82 -4.94
C LEU A 209 19.48 4.65 -5.56
N ALA A 210 20.78 4.49 -5.32
CA ALA A 210 21.59 3.45 -5.92
C ALA A 210 21.05 2.01 -5.69
N PRO A 211 20.58 1.62 -4.48
CA PRO A 211 19.99 0.30 -4.27
C PRO A 211 18.70 0.10 -5.07
N MET A 212 17.84 1.12 -5.12
CA MET A 212 16.62 1.12 -5.90
C MET A 212 16.93 0.92 -7.40
N GLY A 213 17.89 1.68 -7.95
CA GLY A 213 18.28 1.55 -9.36
C GLY A 213 18.78 0.15 -9.73
N LYS A 214 19.53 -0.52 -8.84
CA LYS A 214 19.97 -1.92 -9.03
C LYS A 214 18.78 -2.88 -9.03
N PHE A 215 17.87 -2.74 -8.07
CA PHE A 215 16.66 -3.56 -7.98
C PHE A 215 15.80 -3.41 -9.23
N PHE A 216 15.61 -2.17 -9.72
CA PHE A 216 14.72 -1.89 -10.85
C PHE A 216 15.24 -2.50 -12.14
N ARG A 217 16.56 -2.47 -12.36
CA ARG A 217 17.19 -3.18 -13.48
C ARG A 217 16.99 -4.70 -13.36
N LYS A 218 17.21 -5.27 -12.17
CA LYS A 218 17.04 -6.72 -11.92
C LYS A 218 15.63 -7.20 -12.27
N PHE A 219 14.60 -6.41 -11.95
CA PHE A 219 13.20 -6.78 -12.14
C PHE A 219 12.55 -6.13 -13.38
N LYS A 220 13.35 -5.60 -14.32
CA LYS A 220 12.87 -4.99 -15.57
C LYS A 220 11.83 -3.89 -15.35
N LEU A 221 12.00 -3.13 -14.27
CA LEU A 221 11.12 -2.02 -13.88
C LEU A 221 11.57 -0.69 -14.43
N SER A 222 12.86 -0.54 -14.76
CA SER A 222 13.32 0.63 -15.47
C SER A 222 12.89 0.55 -16.93
N ALA A 223 12.42 1.66 -17.51
CA ALA A 223 12.51 1.80 -18.96
C ALA A 223 13.96 1.54 -19.38
N ASN A 224 14.19 0.96 -20.56
CA ASN A 224 15.52 0.62 -21.06
C ASN A 224 16.47 1.84 -21.04
N ILE A 225 17.15 2.08 -19.92
CA ILE A 225 18.28 3.00 -19.82
C ILE A 225 19.44 2.26 -20.49
N GLN A 226 19.87 2.74 -21.66
CA GLN A 226 21.05 2.21 -22.32
C GLN A 226 22.24 2.22 -21.35
N PRO A 227 23.09 1.17 -21.33
CA PRO A 227 24.06 0.91 -20.25
C PRO A 227 25.24 1.91 -20.13
N ASN A 228 25.25 3.01 -20.87
CA ASN A 228 26.39 3.92 -20.93
C ASN A 228 26.12 5.24 -20.19
N ARG A 229 26.13 5.19 -18.86
CA ARG A 229 26.50 6.31 -17.96
C ARG A 229 26.37 5.83 -16.51
N LEU A 230 27.43 5.19 -15.99
CA LEU A 230 27.82 5.13 -14.57
C LEU A 230 28.97 4.10 -14.45
N LYS A 231 30.17 4.51 -14.85
CA LYS A 231 31.40 3.82 -14.45
C LYS A 231 31.81 4.37 -13.08
N ILE A 232 31.27 3.81 -12.01
CA ILE A 232 31.81 4.02 -10.67
C ILE A 232 32.24 2.66 -10.15
N LYS A 233 33.56 2.46 -10.03
CA LYS A 233 34.15 1.30 -9.34
C LYS A 233 33.96 1.52 -7.84
N ILE A 234 33.13 0.70 -7.19
CA ILE A 234 33.04 0.61 -5.73
C ILE A 234 33.31 -0.84 -5.34
N LYS A 235 34.27 -1.06 -4.43
CA LYS A 235 34.53 -2.37 -3.81
C LYS A 235 33.33 -2.76 -2.94
N PHE A 236 32.79 -3.96 -3.14
CA PHE A 236 31.62 -4.50 -2.44
C PHE A 236 32.01 -5.40 -1.27
N CYS A 237 31.19 -5.39 -0.21
CA CYS A 237 30.85 -6.61 0.53
C CYS A 237 29.76 -7.37 -0.25
N ASP A 238 29.85 -8.69 -0.26
CA ASP A 238 29.08 -9.60 -1.12
C ASP A 238 27.61 -9.77 -0.66
N TRP A 239 26.65 -9.37 -1.50
CA TRP A 239 25.20 -9.39 -1.23
C TRP A 239 24.42 -10.27 -2.24
N THR A 240 25.00 -11.38 -2.70
CA THR A 240 24.47 -12.19 -3.81
C THR A 240 23.42 -13.25 -3.47
N LYS A 241 22.94 -13.38 -2.23
CA LYS A 241 21.98 -14.45 -1.86
C LYS A 241 20.55 -13.93 -1.59
N ILE A 242 19.78 -13.75 -2.67
CA ILE A 242 18.31 -13.65 -2.63
C ILE A 242 17.78 -14.93 -3.26
N ASP A 243 17.26 -15.85 -2.42
CA ASP A 243 16.69 -17.11 -2.87
C ASP A 243 15.20 -16.96 -3.19
N VAL A 244 14.80 -17.41 -4.38
CA VAL A 244 13.51 -17.15 -5.02
C VAL A 244 12.53 -18.31 -4.80
N TRP A 245 12.99 -19.46 -4.31
CA TRP A 245 12.17 -20.66 -4.17
C TRP A 245 11.14 -20.59 -3.03
N LEU A 246 11.42 -19.87 -1.94
CA LEU A 246 10.46 -19.67 -0.84
C LEU A 246 9.34 -18.66 -1.16
N LEU A 247 9.54 -17.78 -2.14
CA LEU A 247 8.53 -16.78 -2.53
C LEU A 247 7.27 -17.41 -3.12
N ALA A 248 7.35 -18.60 -3.71
CA ALA A 248 6.26 -19.23 -4.47
C ALA A 248 5.31 -20.06 -3.60
N SER A 249 5.82 -20.78 -2.61
CA SER A 249 5.01 -21.58 -1.69
C SER A 249 4.27 -20.75 -0.66
N HIS A 250 4.86 -19.63 -0.21
CA HIS A 250 4.25 -18.77 0.81
C HIS A 250 3.16 -17.82 0.27
N PHE A 251 3.18 -17.46 -1.02
CA PHE A 251 2.14 -16.56 -1.58
C PHE A 251 0.76 -17.23 -1.73
N TYR A 252 0.71 -18.56 -1.90
CA TYR A 252 -0.55 -19.33 -1.86
C TYR A 252 -1.20 -19.28 -0.47
N TYR A 253 -0.38 -19.21 0.59
CA TYR A 253 -0.84 -19.05 1.96
C TYR A 253 -1.24 -17.60 2.28
N TYR A 254 -0.53 -16.62 1.72
CA TYR A 254 -0.92 -15.19 1.75
C TYR A 254 -2.29 -14.96 1.09
N TRP A 255 -2.62 -15.63 -0.01
CA TRP A 255 -3.97 -15.54 -0.58
C TRP A 255 -5.02 -16.14 0.37
N LYS A 256 -4.71 -17.23 1.09
CA LYS A 256 -5.62 -17.81 2.10
C LYS A 256 -5.79 -16.94 3.36
N GLN A 257 -4.74 -16.27 3.83
CA GLN A 257 -4.80 -15.41 5.02
C GLN A 257 -5.28 -13.99 4.73
N GLU A 258 -4.89 -13.37 3.60
CA GLU A 258 -5.57 -12.17 3.11
C GLU A 258 -7.02 -12.50 2.78
N ALA A 259 -7.38 -13.67 2.24
CA ALA A 259 -8.79 -14.08 2.14
C ALA A 259 -9.48 -14.29 3.49
N SER A 260 -8.74 -14.49 4.59
CA SER A 260 -9.27 -14.63 5.97
C SER A 260 -9.45 -13.27 6.66
N ILE A 261 -8.47 -12.37 6.55
CA ILE A 261 -8.50 -11.01 7.10
C ILE A 261 -9.35 -10.09 6.22
N MET A 262 -9.26 -10.21 4.90
CA MET A 262 -10.25 -9.67 3.96
C MET A 262 -11.56 -10.47 4.03
N SER A 263 -11.66 -11.66 4.60
CA SER A 263 -12.98 -12.26 4.93
C SER A 263 -13.62 -11.52 6.11
N ALA A 264 -12.82 -11.09 7.09
CA ALA A 264 -13.29 -10.31 8.23
C ALA A 264 -13.60 -8.84 7.84
N VAL A 265 -12.80 -8.22 6.97
CA VAL A 265 -12.98 -6.83 6.49
C VAL A 265 -13.90 -6.76 5.26
N ALA A 266 -13.88 -7.76 4.39
CA ALA A 266 -14.89 -8.04 3.37
C ALA A 266 -15.92 -9.07 3.89
N LYS A 267 -16.57 -8.70 4.99
CA LYS A 267 -18.04 -8.69 5.01
C LYS A 267 -18.58 -7.77 3.89
N SER A 268 -18.11 -7.97 2.65
CA SER A 268 -18.72 -7.43 1.47
C SER A 268 -20.05 -8.15 1.41
N PHE A 269 -21.13 -7.44 1.68
CA PHE A 269 -22.25 -7.35 0.77
C PHE A 269 -22.19 -8.38 -0.39
N LYS A 270 -22.46 -9.66 -0.08
CA LYS A 270 -22.59 -10.76 -1.04
C LYS A 270 -24.07 -10.97 -1.27
N ASN A 271 -24.41 -11.30 -2.50
CA ASN A 271 -25.76 -11.74 -2.81
C ASN A 271 -25.93 -13.22 -2.45
N ALA A 272 -27.17 -13.71 -2.37
CA ALA A 272 -27.44 -15.08 -1.95
C ALA A 272 -26.73 -16.12 -2.83
N PHE A 273 -26.56 -15.86 -4.14
CA PHE A 273 -25.83 -16.76 -5.05
C PHE A 273 -24.34 -16.80 -4.71
N GLN A 274 -23.71 -15.65 -4.49
CA GLN A 274 -22.30 -15.58 -4.12
C GLN A 274 -21.99 -16.29 -2.79
N VAL A 275 -22.98 -16.38 -1.90
CA VAL A 275 -22.89 -17.15 -0.65
C VAL A 275 -23.09 -18.65 -0.88
N LEU A 276 -24.03 -19.03 -1.75
CA LEU A 276 -24.48 -20.42 -1.91
C LEU A 276 -23.71 -21.21 -2.98
N THR A 277 -23.29 -20.59 -4.08
CA THR A 277 -22.56 -21.24 -5.18
C THR A 277 -21.26 -21.95 -4.77
N PRO A 278 -20.40 -21.42 -3.88
CA PRO A 278 -19.19 -22.12 -3.46
C PRO A 278 -19.46 -23.26 -2.46
N VAL A 279 -20.70 -23.42 -1.97
CA VAL A 279 -21.07 -24.47 -1.03
C VAL A 279 -21.48 -25.74 -1.79
N ARG A 280 -21.15 -26.91 -1.25
CA ARG A 280 -21.56 -28.21 -1.81
C ARG A 280 -23.06 -28.22 -2.13
N GLU A 281 -23.41 -28.76 -3.28
CA GLU A 281 -24.81 -28.82 -3.79
C GLU A 281 -25.47 -27.43 -3.88
N TYR A 282 -24.68 -26.40 -4.17
CA TYR A 282 -25.13 -25.01 -4.23
C TYR A 282 -25.83 -24.56 -2.93
N GLY A 283 -25.45 -25.12 -1.78
CA GLY A 283 -26.00 -24.73 -0.48
C GLY A 283 -27.41 -25.22 -0.20
N VAL A 284 -27.92 -26.23 -0.92
CA VAL A 284 -29.14 -26.95 -0.51
C VAL A 284 -28.96 -27.53 0.90
N GLY A 285 -29.97 -27.38 1.76
CA GLY A 285 -29.93 -27.75 3.17
C GLY A 285 -29.19 -26.76 4.08
N LYS A 286 -28.61 -25.68 3.53
CA LYS A 286 -27.96 -24.63 4.32
C LYS A 286 -28.91 -23.49 4.64
N ARG A 287 -28.59 -22.78 5.72
CA ARG A 287 -29.33 -21.58 6.14
C ARG A 287 -28.56 -20.32 5.74
N VAL A 288 -29.28 -19.31 5.29
CA VAL A 288 -28.73 -17.98 4.94
C VAL A 288 -29.53 -16.87 5.60
N THR A 289 -28.86 -15.83 6.06
CA THR A 289 -29.45 -14.66 6.72
C THR A 289 -29.06 -13.37 6.02
N ARG A 290 -29.73 -12.26 6.37
CA ARG A 290 -29.39 -10.91 5.94
C ARG A 290 -28.97 -10.06 7.13
N VAL A 291 -27.95 -9.23 6.94
CA VAL A 291 -27.42 -8.32 7.97
C VAL A 291 -28.52 -7.43 8.58
N ILE A 292 -29.51 -6.99 7.80
CA ILE A 292 -30.61 -6.14 8.31
C ILE A 292 -31.50 -6.84 9.35
N TRP A 293 -31.41 -8.16 9.49
CA TRP A 293 -32.16 -8.94 10.48
C TRP A 293 -31.45 -9.06 11.82
N ASP A 294 -30.16 -8.69 11.92
CA ASP A 294 -29.37 -8.77 13.17
C ASP A 294 -29.91 -7.86 14.28
N LYS A 295 -30.79 -6.92 13.95
CA LYS A 295 -31.49 -6.04 14.90
C LYS A 295 -32.60 -6.72 15.68
N TYR A 296 -33.00 -7.94 15.33
CA TYR A 296 -34.04 -8.69 16.02
C TYR A 296 -33.41 -9.66 17.01
N ALA A 297 -33.98 -9.78 18.22
CA ALA A 297 -33.49 -10.70 19.24
C ALA A 297 -33.65 -12.16 18.82
N GLU A 298 -34.76 -12.49 18.13
CA GLU A 298 -35.01 -13.83 17.62
C GLU A 298 -34.48 -14.00 16.18
N PRO A 299 -33.98 -15.19 15.83
CA PRO A 299 -33.27 -15.39 14.57
C PRO A 299 -34.20 -15.29 13.36
N SER A 300 -33.66 -14.76 12.27
CA SER A 300 -34.33 -14.75 10.97
C SER A 300 -33.38 -15.30 9.91
N PHE A 301 -33.82 -16.28 9.13
CA PHE A 301 -33.01 -16.91 8.10
C PHE A 301 -33.90 -17.64 7.07
N TRP A 302 -33.33 -17.97 5.92
CA TRP A 302 -33.91 -18.91 4.97
C TRP A 302 -33.17 -20.23 5.02
N GLU A 303 -33.89 -21.34 5.12
CA GLU A 303 -33.37 -22.68 4.85
C GLU A 303 -33.52 -22.98 3.35
N VAL A 304 -32.41 -23.17 2.64
CA VAL A 304 -32.40 -23.36 1.19
C VAL A 304 -32.82 -24.78 0.85
N VAL A 305 -33.86 -24.90 0.03
CA VAL A 305 -34.42 -26.19 -0.42
C VAL A 305 -34.03 -26.48 -1.86
N ARG A 306 -33.99 -25.46 -2.73
CA ARG A 306 -33.67 -25.62 -4.15
C ARG A 306 -33.12 -24.34 -4.75
N ILE A 307 -32.16 -24.49 -5.68
CA ILE A 307 -31.66 -23.39 -6.52
C ILE A 307 -31.88 -23.71 -7.99
N ARG A 308 -32.22 -22.70 -8.78
CA ARG A 308 -32.19 -22.72 -10.25
C ARG A 308 -31.26 -21.60 -10.72
N PRO A 309 -29.95 -21.88 -10.86
CA PRO A 309 -28.99 -20.88 -11.31
C PRO A 309 -29.15 -20.58 -12.80
N SER A 310 -28.69 -19.41 -13.25
CA SER A 310 -28.49 -19.10 -14.66
C SER A 310 -27.29 -19.86 -15.23
N PRO A 311 -27.21 -20.05 -16.56
CA PRO A 311 -26.07 -20.76 -17.19
C PRO A 311 -24.69 -20.17 -16.87
N ASP A 312 -24.61 -18.86 -16.64
CA ASP A 312 -23.37 -18.16 -16.29
C ASP A 312 -23.07 -18.14 -14.77
N LEU A 313 -23.95 -18.74 -13.96
CA LEU A 313 -23.87 -18.81 -12.49
C LEU A 313 -23.88 -17.44 -11.78
N LYS A 314 -24.28 -16.36 -12.46
CA LYS A 314 -24.27 -15.00 -11.88
C LYS A 314 -25.61 -14.59 -11.23
N HIS A 315 -26.72 -15.23 -11.60
CA HIS A 315 -28.06 -14.96 -11.05
C HIS A 315 -28.94 -16.23 -11.04
N GLY A 316 -30.22 -16.12 -10.66
CA GLY A 316 -31.13 -17.27 -10.68
C GLY A 316 -32.35 -17.13 -9.76
N LYS A 317 -32.96 -18.26 -9.43
CA LYS A 317 -34.04 -18.35 -8.43
C LYS A 317 -33.62 -19.27 -7.28
N VAL A 318 -33.77 -18.80 -6.05
CA VAL A 318 -33.57 -19.60 -4.83
C VAL A 318 -34.92 -19.81 -4.15
N PHE A 319 -35.15 -21.03 -3.67
CA PHE A 319 -36.36 -21.42 -2.95
C PHE A 319 -35.98 -21.99 -1.59
N GLY A 320 -36.74 -21.65 -0.56
CA GLY A 320 -36.47 -22.08 0.81
C GLY A 320 -37.66 -21.90 1.74
N ARG A 321 -37.49 -22.33 2.99
CA ARG A 321 -38.42 -22.02 4.08
C ARG A 321 -37.90 -20.79 4.82
N PHE A 322 -38.79 -19.85 5.13
CA PHE A 322 -38.40 -18.61 5.79
C PHE A 322 -38.73 -18.67 7.27
N THR A 323 -37.72 -18.44 8.11
CA THR A 323 -37.88 -18.16 9.53
C THR A 323 -37.69 -16.67 9.73
N PHE A 324 -38.67 -16.01 10.32
CA PHE A 324 -38.58 -14.60 10.70
C PHE A 324 -38.89 -14.45 12.18
N ARG A 325 -37.93 -13.90 12.92
CA ARG A 325 -38.03 -13.68 14.37
C ARG A 325 -38.51 -14.93 15.11
N GLY A 326 -37.83 -16.06 14.85
CA GLY A 326 -38.11 -17.35 15.46
C GLY A 326 -39.35 -18.09 14.93
N LYS A 327 -40.16 -17.49 14.05
CA LYS A 327 -41.35 -18.15 13.47
C LYS A 327 -41.06 -18.66 12.07
N THR A 328 -41.17 -19.97 11.87
CA THR A 328 -40.91 -20.63 10.59
C THR A 328 -42.20 -20.78 9.78
N ASP A 329 -42.16 -20.30 8.55
CA ASP A 329 -43.18 -20.59 7.55
C ASP A 329 -42.98 -22.03 7.02
N PRO A 330 -43.99 -22.91 7.14
CA PRO A 330 -43.86 -24.30 6.70
C PRO A 330 -43.75 -24.44 5.18
N GLN A 331 -44.17 -23.44 4.42
CA GLN A 331 -44.18 -23.49 2.96
C GLN A 331 -42.83 -23.13 2.35
N VAL A 332 -42.43 -23.89 1.33
CA VAL A 332 -41.27 -23.53 0.50
C VAL A 332 -41.67 -22.40 -0.45
N LYS A 333 -41.03 -21.25 -0.31
CA LYS A 333 -41.30 -20.04 -1.09
C LYS A 333 -40.07 -19.60 -1.87
N ARG A 334 -40.31 -18.81 -2.91
CA ARG A 334 -39.22 -18.14 -3.64
C ARG A 334 -38.63 -17.06 -2.72
N MET A 335 -37.31 -17.05 -2.59
CA MET A 335 -36.59 -16.03 -1.85
C MET A 335 -36.64 -14.69 -2.58
N ASN A 336 -37.06 -13.65 -1.87
CA ASN A 336 -37.06 -12.28 -2.37
C ASN A 336 -35.73 -11.59 -2.07
N GLY A 337 -35.28 -10.71 -2.96
CA GLY A 337 -34.07 -9.92 -2.74
C GLY A 337 -32.75 -10.71 -2.77
N VAL A 338 -32.72 -11.87 -3.45
CA VAL A 338 -31.51 -12.72 -3.58
C VAL A 338 -30.31 -12.03 -4.23
N LEU A 339 -30.52 -10.91 -4.95
CA LEU A 339 -29.45 -10.08 -5.54
C LEU A 339 -28.99 -8.94 -4.62
N LYS A 340 -29.71 -8.66 -3.52
CA LYS A 340 -29.27 -7.67 -2.54
C LYS A 340 -27.94 -8.14 -1.98
N LYS A 341 -27.04 -7.20 -1.78
CA LYS A 341 -25.69 -7.50 -1.36
C LYS A 341 -25.64 -7.36 0.16
N ASP A 342 -26.23 -8.27 0.91
CA ASP A 342 -26.23 -8.26 2.39
C ASP A 342 -26.50 -9.64 2.99
N TRP A 343 -26.24 -10.70 2.23
CA TRP A 343 -26.46 -12.08 2.65
C TRP A 343 -25.19 -12.72 3.23
N SER A 344 -25.38 -13.64 4.18
CA SER A 344 -24.35 -14.50 4.75
C SER A 344 -24.92 -15.90 5.05
N LEU A 345 -24.05 -16.89 5.25
CA LEU A 345 -24.47 -18.16 5.84
C LEU A 345 -24.91 -17.90 7.29
N TYR A 346 -25.98 -18.57 7.70
CA TYR A 346 -26.45 -18.57 9.08
C TYR A 346 -25.87 -19.80 9.76
N GLU A 347 -24.84 -19.57 10.58
CA GLU A 347 -24.29 -20.55 11.51
C GLU A 347 -25.07 -20.41 12.82
N ALA A 348 -25.71 -21.50 13.24
CA ALA A 348 -26.59 -21.52 14.41
C ALA A 348 -25.80 -21.49 15.72
#